data_AF-A0A536VAI7-F1
#
_entry.id   AF-A0A536VAI7-F1
#
_cell.length_a   1.000
_cell.length_b   1.000
_cell.length_c   1.000
_cell.angle_alpha   90.00
_cell.angle_beta   90.00
_cell.angle_gamma   90.00
#
_symmetry.space_group_name_H-M   'P 1'
#
loop_
_entity.id
_entity.type
_entity.pdbx_description
1 polymer ?
#
loop_
_entity_poly.entity_id
_entity_poly.type
_entity_poly.pdbx_seq_one_letter_code
_entity_poly.pdbx_strand_id
1 'polypeptide(L)'
;MIVVRAPGPPAISKVSADRRASAFVASNSTPLVVAIGPAFGQWLQSQASKGATIVSICDGALVVAHAGLFKGHRATGHWATQAMRERDFADTQWLTNVRYVDDGAVVSAAGVSAAVPVSLALVEAIAGRARAAELAQQLGVARWTADHDSERFHMGFTDYVTAGRNGLLSSHDDIELPIAEGIDELTLAIVADAFGRTFRSRPYTSAPTTDPLHTRGGLVVRPDRAIDAQQAPPHKTLSLPNMPLAQALDDALAQIDRLYGRATGNFVSLQWEYAR
;
A
#
# COMPACT_ATOMS: atom_id res chain seq x y z
N MET A 1 3.84 4.13 -47.02
CA MET A 1 4.57 3.15 -46.19
C MET A 1 3.61 2.64 -45.14
N ILE A 2 2.99 1.50 -45.39
CA ILE A 2 1.96 0.90 -44.54
C ILE A 2 2.70 0.10 -43.46
N VAL A 3 2.71 0.62 -42.24
CA VAL A 3 3.18 -0.11 -41.06
C VAL A 3 1.98 -0.86 -40.49
N VAL A 4 1.89 -2.15 -40.78
CA VAL A 4 0.96 -3.06 -40.12
C VAL A 4 1.47 -3.26 -38.69
N ARG A 5 0.89 -2.51 -37.74
CA ARG A 5 1.12 -2.72 -36.32
C ARG A 5 0.27 -3.92 -35.89
N ALA A 6 0.93 -4.99 -35.43
CA ALA A 6 0.26 -6.13 -34.82
C ALA A 6 -0.70 -5.63 -33.71
N PRO A 7 -1.88 -6.27 -33.53
CA PRO A 7 -2.79 -5.91 -32.46
C PRO A 7 -2.10 -6.19 -31.12
N GLY A 8 -1.76 -5.14 -30.38
CA GLY A 8 -1.40 -5.28 -28.98
C GLY A 8 -2.58 -5.87 -28.19
N PRO A 9 -2.33 -6.54 -27.05
CA PRO A 9 -3.40 -7.03 -26.20
C PRO A 9 -4.38 -5.89 -25.85
N PRO A 10 -5.69 -6.16 -25.74
CA PRO A 10 -6.71 -5.14 -25.50
C PRO A 10 -6.38 -4.34 -24.23
N ALA A 11 -6.65 -3.04 -24.25
CA ALA A 11 -6.27 -2.09 -23.21
C ALA A 11 -6.58 -2.60 -21.79
N ILE A 12 -5.52 -2.95 -21.05
CA ILE A 12 -5.51 -3.53 -19.69
C ILE A 12 -5.63 -2.42 -18.61
N SER A 13 -5.70 -1.16 -19.03
CA SER A 13 -5.44 0.02 -18.18
C SER A 13 -6.68 0.73 -17.65
N LYS A 14 -7.88 0.17 -17.81
CA LYS A 14 -9.12 0.76 -17.29
C LYS A 14 -9.88 -0.21 -16.41
N VAL A 15 -10.16 0.24 -15.20
CA VAL A 15 -11.03 -0.43 -14.26
C VAL A 15 -12.49 -0.33 -14.78
N SER A 16 -13.18 -1.46 -14.92
CA SER A 16 -14.56 -1.55 -15.45
C SER A 16 -15.59 -0.92 -14.51
N ALA A 17 -16.64 -0.30 -15.07
CA ALA A 17 -17.63 0.53 -14.38
C ALA A 17 -18.76 -0.21 -13.64
N ASP A 18 -19.00 -1.49 -13.93
CA ASP A 18 -20.12 -2.26 -13.35
C ASP A 18 -19.78 -2.93 -12.01
N ARG A 19 -19.28 -2.14 -11.05
CA ARG A 19 -18.77 -2.68 -9.78
C ARG A 19 -19.78 -2.59 -8.65
N ARG A 20 -20.09 -3.74 -8.07
CA ARG A 20 -20.73 -3.86 -6.75
C ARG A 20 -19.64 -3.98 -5.68
N ALA A 21 -20.02 -3.72 -4.43
CA ALA A 21 -19.20 -3.70 -3.20
C ALA A 21 -17.80 -4.35 -3.34
N SER A 22 -16.73 -3.59 -3.11
CA SER A 22 -15.36 -4.09 -3.25
C SER A 22 -14.78 -4.55 -1.90
N ALA A 23 -14.08 -5.69 -1.90
CA ALA A 23 -13.29 -6.14 -0.75
C ALA A 23 -11.81 -5.88 -1.01
N PHE A 24 -11.16 -5.11 -0.13
CA PHE A 24 -9.74 -4.74 -0.26
C PHE A 24 -8.85 -5.61 0.61
N VAL A 25 -7.74 -6.09 0.05
CA VAL A 25 -6.75 -6.93 0.72
C VAL A 25 -5.37 -6.31 0.51
N ALA A 26 -4.76 -5.85 1.59
CA ALA A 26 -3.38 -5.35 1.60
C ALA A 26 -2.57 -6.13 2.63
N SER A 27 -1.29 -6.39 2.33
CA SER A 27 -0.35 -7.01 3.28
C SER A 27 0.99 -6.30 3.21
N ASN A 28 1.62 -6.11 4.37
CA ASN A 28 2.91 -5.44 4.52
C ASN A 28 4.06 -6.40 4.93
N SER A 29 3.78 -7.71 5.07
CA SER A 29 4.85 -8.70 5.31
C SER A 29 4.48 -10.11 4.82
N THR A 30 5.44 -10.78 4.19
CA THR A 30 5.34 -12.17 3.75
C THR A 30 5.00 -13.16 4.88
N PRO A 31 5.53 -13.05 6.13
CA PRO A 31 5.09 -13.92 7.23
C PRO A 31 3.63 -13.73 7.66
N LEU A 32 3.02 -12.54 7.47
CA LEU A 32 1.58 -12.34 7.76
C LEU A 32 0.69 -13.07 6.75
N VAL A 33 1.12 -13.23 5.49
CA VAL A 33 0.37 -13.99 4.47
C VAL A 33 0.15 -15.44 4.91
N VAL A 34 1.15 -16.05 5.55
CA VAL A 34 1.09 -17.43 6.07
C VAL A 34 0.17 -17.55 7.30
N ALA A 35 -0.08 -16.44 8.02
CA ALA A 35 -0.93 -16.40 9.21
C ALA A 35 -2.43 -16.17 8.89
N ILE A 36 -2.79 -15.84 7.65
CA ILE A 36 -4.17 -15.66 7.24
C ILE A 36 -4.81 -17.03 7.08
N GLY A 37 -5.39 -17.53 8.18
CA GLY A 37 -5.98 -18.85 8.25
C GLY A 37 -7.11 -19.09 7.24
N PRO A 38 -7.50 -20.37 7.05
CA PRO A 38 -8.46 -20.77 6.02
C PRO A 38 -9.81 -20.04 6.10
N ALA A 39 -10.21 -19.58 7.28
CA ALA A 39 -11.44 -18.81 7.47
C ALA A 39 -11.48 -17.50 6.66
N PHE A 40 -10.37 -16.78 6.56
CA PHE A 40 -10.35 -15.53 5.78
C PHE A 40 -10.36 -15.79 4.28
N GLY A 41 -9.65 -16.82 3.81
CA GLY A 41 -9.72 -17.26 2.41
C GLY A 41 -11.14 -17.65 2.00
N GLN A 42 -11.84 -18.43 2.85
CA GLN A 42 -13.25 -18.78 2.64
C GLN A 42 -14.16 -17.55 2.66
N TRP A 43 -13.90 -16.59 3.55
CA TRP A 43 -14.64 -15.34 3.58
C TRP A 43 -14.45 -14.54 2.28
N LEU A 44 -13.22 -14.42 1.76
CA LEU A 44 -12.95 -13.78 0.47
C LEU A 44 -13.69 -14.46 -0.68
N GLN A 45 -13.65 -15.79 -0.73
CA GLN A 45 -14.41 -16.57 -1.71
C GLN A 45 -15.92 -16.30 -1.60
N SER A 46 -16.45 -16.19 -0.39
CA SER A 46 -17.86 -15.84 -0.15
C SER A 46 -18.21 -14.43 -0.61
N GLN A 47 -17.30 -13.45 -0.49
CA GLN A 47 -17.55 -12.12 -1.04
C GLN A 47 -17.53 -12.14 -2.57
N ALA A 48 -16.54 -12.81 -3.16
CA ALA A 48 -16.44 -12.96 -4.61
C ALA A 48 -17.69 -13.63 -5.20
N SER A 49 -18.22 -14.69 -4.58
CA SER A 49 -19.43 -15.36 -5.03
C SER A 49 -20.71 -14.52 -4.92
N LYS A 50 -20.70 -13.49 -4.07
CA LYS A 50 -21.78 -12.47 -3.98
C LYS A 50 -21.63 -11.35 -5.02
N GLY A 51 -20.62 -11.44 -5.89
CA GLY A 51 -20.34 -10.45 -6.93
C GLY A 51 -19.49 -9.28 -6.44
N ALA A 52 -18.81 -9.40 -5.29
CA ALA A 52 -17.85 -8.40 -4.86
C ALA A 52 -16.61 -8.43 -5.76
N THR A 53 -16.11 -7.27 -6.16
CA THR A 53 -14.77 -7.22 -6.75
C THR A 53 -13.72 -7.32 -5.65
N ILE A 54 -12.80 -8.27 -5.79
CA ILE A 54 -11.68 -8.46 -4.86
C ILE A 54 -10.51 -7.62 -5.34
N VAL A 55 -10.04 -6.70 -4.50
CA VAL A 55 -8.93 -5.80 -4.81
C VAL A 55 -7.74 -6.15 -3.94
N SER A 56 -6.59 -6.51 -4.52
CA SER A 56 -5.35 -6.77 -3.79
C SER A 56 -4.31 -5.69 -4.03
N ILE A 57 -3.55 -5.31 -3.00
CA ILE A 57 -2.41 -4.39 -3.11
C ILE A 57 -1.18 -5.04 -2.51
N CYS A 58 -0.01 -4.87 -3.14
CA CYS A 58 1.27 -5.37 -2.67
C CYS A 58 1.23 -6.90 -2.49
N ASP A 59 1.69 -7.41 -1.35
CA ASP A 59 1.65 -8.82 -0.98
C ASP A 59 0.25 -9.32 -0.61
N GLY A 60 -0.77 -8.44 -0.61
CA GLY A 60 -2.17 -8.86 -0.60
C GLY A 60 -2.50 -9.79 -1.78
N ALA A 61 -1.73 -9.72 -2.87
CA ALA A 61 -1.84 -10.64 -4.00
C ALA A 61 -1.62 -12.10 -3.58
N LEU A 62 -0.70 -12.38 -2.66
CA LEU A 62 -0.46 -13.75 -2.18
C LEU A 62 -1.67 -14.29 -1.41
N VAL A 63 -2.35 -13.44 -0.65
CA VAL A 63 -3.56 -13.80 0.11
C VAL A 63 -4.69 -14.21 -0.82
N VAL A 64 -4.92 -13.41 -1.86
CA VAL A 64 -5.95 -13.68 -2.88
C VAL A 64 -5.57 -14.91 -3.73
N ALA A 65 -4.28 -15.12 -4.00
CA ALA A 65 -3.78 -16.32 -4.66
C ALA A 65 -4.00 -17.59 -3.82
N HIS A 66 -3.71 -17.54 -2.51
CA HIS A 66 -4.00 -18.63 -1.57
C HIS A 66 -5.49 -18.93 -1.44
N ALA A 67 -6.35 -17.92 -1.55
CA ALA A 67 -7.80 -18.12 -1.63
C ALA A 67 -8.25 -18.73 -2.98
N GLY A 68 -7.34 -18.95 -3.93
CA GLY A 68 -7.60 -19.53 -5.25
C GLY A 68 -8.33 -18.58 -6.21
N LEU A 69 -8.47 -17.31 -5.85
CA LEU A 69 -9.26 -16.33 -6.61
C LEU A 69 -8.55 -15.78 -7.85
N PHE A 70 -7.23 -16.00 -7.97
CA PHE A 70 -6.47 -15.64 -9.16
C PHE A 70 -6.29 -16.78 -10.19
N LYS A 71 -6.78 -17.99 -9.90
CA LYS A 71 -6.66 -19.11 -10.83
C LYS A 71 -7.36 -18.79 -12.16
N GLY A 72 -6.62 -18.86 -13.26
CA GLY A 72 -7.09 -18.51 -14.59
C GLY A 72 -7.20 -17.01 -14.87
N HIS A 73 -6.79 -16.16 -13.93
CA HIS A 73 -6.85 -14.70 -14.05
C HIS A 73 -5.48 -14.09 -14.31
N ARG A 74 -5.51 -12.86 -14.83
CA ARG A 74 -4.34 -11.98 -14.88
C ARG A 74 -4.21 -11.20 -13.58
N ALA A 75 -3.00 -11.15 -13.03
CA ALA A 75 -2.75 -10.42 -11.79
C ALA A 75 -1.35 -9.80 -11.75
N THR A 76 -1.16 -8.82 -10.88
CA THR A 76 0.13 -8.25 -10.51
C THR A 76 0.25 -8.15 -8.98
N GLY A 77 1.35 -7.60 -8.49
CA GLY A 77 1.66 -7.51 -7.05
C GLY A 77 3.11 -7.09 -6.84
N HIS A 78 3.57 -7.09 -5.60
CA HIS A 78 4.87 -6.51 -5.24
C HIS A 78 6.08 -7.20 -5.92
N TRP A 79 7.06 -6.42 -6.40
CA TRP A 79 8.25 -6.96 -7.10
C TRP A 79 8.99 -8.05 -6.29
N ALA A 80 9.13 -7.82 -4.97
CA ALA A 80 9.90 -8.70 -4.09
C ALA A 80 9.32 -10.13 -3.99
N THR A 81 8.03 -10.32 -4.28
CA THR A 81 7.37 -11.63 -4.23
C THR A 81 7.08 -12.21 -5.61
N GLN A 82 7.56 -11.58 -6.70
CA GLN A 82 7.29 -12.04 -8.06
C GLN A 82 7.69 -13.51 -8.29
N ALA A 83 8.95 -13.86 -8.02
CA ALA A 83 9.45 -15.22 -8.26
C ALA A 83 8.71 -16.28 -7.41
N MET A 84 8.30 -15.92 -6.20
CA MET A 84 7.47 -16.78 -5.34
C MET A 84 6.08 -16.97 -5.94
N ARG A 85 5.44 -15.89 -6.40
CA ARG A 85 4.10 -15.91 -6.98
C ARG A 85 4.03 -16.75 -8.25
N GLU A 86 5.00 -16.58 -9.14
CA GLU A 86 5.11 -17.35 -10.39
C GLU A 86 5.32 -18.85 -10.10
N ARG A 87 6.15 -19.18 -9.11
CA ARG A 87 6.43 -20.57 -8.73
C ARG A 87 5.23 -21.24 -8.05
N ASP A 88 4.62 -20.58 -7.07
CA ASP A 88 3.64 -21.20 -6.17
C ASP A 88 2.20 -21.11 -6.70
N PHE A 89 1.92 -20.19 -7.64
CA PHE A 89 0.60 -19.97 -8.24
C PHE A 89 0.66 -19.93 -9.77
N ALA A 90 1.17 -21.02 -10.36
CA ALA A 90 1.39 -21.15 -11.81
C ALA A 90 0.11 -21.04 -12.66
N ASP A 91 -1.07 -21.27 -12.08
CA ASP A 91 -2.38 -21.11 -12.75
C ASP A 91 -2.79 -19.63 -12.90
N THR A 92 -2.00 -18.68 -12.36
CA THR A 92 -2.24 -17.23 -12.48
C THR A 92 -1.29 -16.64 -13.53
N GLN A 93 -1.82 -15.81 -14.43
CA GLN A 93 -0.99 -15.07 -15.36
C GLN A 93 -0.44 -13.81 -14.69
N TRP A 94 0.76 -13.90 -14.11
CA TRP A 94 1.42 -12.78 -13.45
C TRP A 94 2.00 -11.79 -14.46
N LEU A 95 1.57 -10.54 -14.39
CA LEU A 95 2.02 -9.44 -15.23
C LEU A 95 3.02 -8.56 -14.46
N THR A 96 4.14 -8.25 -15.11
CA THR A 96 5.16 -7.31 -14.64
C THR A 96 5.02 -5.95 -15.32
N ASN A 97 5.68 -4.92 -14.77
CA ASN A 97 5.71 -3.57 -15.35
C ASN A 97 4.30 -2.97 -15.56
N VAL A 98 3.38 -3.33 -14.67
CA VAL A 98 2.01 -2.81 -14.62
C VAL A 98 1.68 -2.45 -13.18
N ARG A 99 1.17 -1.24 -12.97
CA ARG A 99 0.83 -0.71 -11.64
C ARG A 99 -0.35 -1.44 -11.05
N TYR A 100 -1.34 -1.72 -11.88
CA TYR A 100 -2.53 -2.48 -11.53
C TYR A 100 -3.09 -3.19 -12.75
N VAL A 101 -3.80 -4.29 -12.49
CA VAL A 101 -4.49 -5.12 -13.46
C VAL A 101 -5.94 -5.23 -13.04
N ASP A 102 -6.84 -4.92 -13.97
CA ASP A 102 -8.26 -5.27 -13.85
C ASP A 102 -8.55 -6.51 -14.70
N ASP A 103 -9.02 -7.57 -14.06
CA ASP A 103 -9.47 -8.80 -14.71
C ASP A 103 -10.90 -9.17 -14.28
N GLY A 104 -11.75 -8.15 -14.10
CA GLY A 104 -13.17 -8.27 -13.83
C GLY A 104 -13.48 -8.51 -12.35
N ALA A 105 -13.61 -9.78 -11.96
CA ALA A 105 -13.92 -10.15 -10.58
C ALA A 105 -12.78 -9.83 -9.59
N VAL A 106 -11.57 -9.65 -10.13
CA VAL A 106 -10.37 -9.34 -9.37
C VAL A 106 -9.65 -8.12 -9.94
N VAL A 107 -9.13 -7.29 -9.04
CA VAL A 107 -8.16 -6.24 -9.34
C VAL A 107 -6.95 -6.47 -8.47
N SER A 108 -5.78 -6.31 -9.05
CA SER A 108 -4.53 -6.40 -8.31
C SER A 108 -3.66 -5.19 -8.62
N ALA A 109 -2.90 -4.74 -7.63
CA ALA A 109 -1.95 -3.64 -7.75
C ALA A 109 -0.58 -4.07 -7.23
N ALA A 110 0.47 -3.43 -7.75
CA ALA A 110 1.86 -3.62 -7.37
C ALA A 110 2.12 -3.10 -5.94
N GLY A 111 3.27 -2.51 -5.67
CA GLY A 111 3.66 -2.12 -4.32
C GLY A 111 2.83 -0.99 -3.70
N VAL A 112 3.26 -0.52 -2.53
CA VAL A 112 2.47 0.40 -1.69
C VAL A 112 2.11 1.69 -2.45
N SER A 113 3.02 2.21 -3.27
CA SER A 113 2.79 3.40 -4.11
C SER A 113 1.67 3.22 -5.14
N ALA A 114 1.31 1.98 -5.50
CA ALA A 114 0.22 1.66 -6.42
C ALA A 114 -1.17 1.80 -5.80
N ALA A 115 -1.28 1.86 -4.46
CA ALA A 115 -2.55 1.91 -3.72
C ALA A 115 -3.42 3.11 -4.12
N VAL A 116 -2.82 4.30 -4.24
CA VAL A 116 -3.56 5.51 -4.58
C VAL A 116 -3.99 5.51 -6.05
N PRO A 117 -3.11 5.19 -7.03
CA PRO A 117 -3.54 5.08 -8.42
C PRO A 117 -4.64 4.05 -8.68
N VAL A 118 -4.58 2.85 -8.08
CA VAL A 118 -5.65 1.85 -8.27
C VAL A 118 -6.96 2.31 -7.63
N SER A 119 -6.90 2.98 -6.47
CA SER A 119 -8.08 3.55 -5.81
C SER A 119 -8.73 4.65 -6.65
N LEU A 120 -7.94 5.54 -7.26
CA LEU A 120 -8.45 6.56 -8.18
C LEU A 120 -9.04 5.94 -9.45
N ALA A 121 -8.46 4.85 -9.97
CA ALA A 121 -9.01 4.11 -11.09
C ALA A 121 -10.36 3.44 -10.73
N LEU A 122 -10.50 2.92 -9.51
CA LEU A 122 -11.77 2.41 -8.98
C LEU A 122 -12.83 3.52 -8.83
N VAL A 123 -12.46 4.68 -8.31
CA VAL A 123 -13.37 5.84 -8.26
C VAL A 123 -13.77 6.29 -9.66
N GLU A 124 -12.85 6.31 -10.62
CA GLU A 124 -13.14 6.64 -12.01
C GLU A 124 -14.15 5.66 -12.62
N ALA A 125 -13.98 4.37 -12.34
CA ALA A 125 -14.89 3.33 -12.80
C ALA A 125 -16.30 3.47 -12.21
N ILE A 126 -16.39 3.71 -10.90
CA ILE A 126 -17.66 3.73 -10.15
C ILE A 126 -18.40 5.05 -10.33
N ALA A 127 -17.69 6.18 -10.22
CA ALA A 127 -18.26 7.52 -10.12
C ALA A 127 -17.88 8.45 -11.30
N GLY A 128 -17.15 7.92 -12.28
CA GLY A 128 -16.76 8.66 -13.48
C GLY A 128 -15.48 9.48 -13.30
N ARG A 129 -14.89 9.85 -14.46
CA ARG A 129 -13.60 10.54 -14.57
C ARG A 129 -13.55 11.89 -13.84
N ALA A 130 -14.66 12.62 -13.81
CA ALA A 130 -14.75 13.93 -13.17
C ALA A 130 -14.56 13.82 -11.65
N ARG A 131 -15.24 12.86 -11.00
CA ARG A 131 -15.12 12.64 -9.56
C ARG A 131 -13.73 12.14 -9.17
N ALA A 132 -13.15 11.26 -9.97
CA ALA A 132 -11.77 10.82 -9.79
C ALA A 132 -10.76 11.96 -9.94
N ALA A 133 -10.98 12.88 -10.89
CA ALA A 133 -10.10 14.05 -11.08
C ALA A 133 -10.14 15.01 -9.89
N GLU A 134 -11.34 15.28 -9.36
CA GLU A 134 -11.52 16.11 -8.16
C GLU A 134 -10.79 15.51 -6.97
N LEU A 135 -10.95 14.21 -6.73
CA LEU A 135 -10.25 13.51 -5.65
C LEU A 135 -8.73 13.51 -5.88
N ALA A 136 -8.26 13.25 -7.10
CA ALA A 136 -6.84 13.27 -7.43
C ALA A 136 -6.22 14.66 -7.15
N GLN A 137 -6.94 15.74 -7.44
CA GLN A 137 -6.51 17.10 -7.13
C GLN A 137 -6.41 17.34 -5.61
N GLN A 138 -7.38 16.86 -4.83
CA GLN A 138 -7.33 16.93 -3.36
C GLN A 138 -6.14 16.16 -2.78
N LEU A 139 -5.82 15.00 -3.36
CA LEU A 139 -4.69 14.16 -2.94
C LEU A 139 -3.33 14.64 -3.47
N GLY A 140 -3.30 15.62 -4.37
CA GLY A 140 -2.06 16.08 -5.04
C GLY A 140 -1.50 15.10 -6.06
N VAL A 141 -2.33 14.21 -6.61
CA VAL A 141 -1.91 13.17 -7.56
C VAL A 141 -2.16 13.61 -8.99
N ALA A 142 -1.07 13.76 -9.77
CA ALA A 142 -1.18 14.23 -11.15
C ALA A 142 -1.70 13.16 -12.13
N ARG A 143 -1.32 11.88 -11.93
CA ARG A 143 -1.63 10.77 -12.85
C ARG A 143 -1.83 9.46 -12.08
N TRP A 144 -2.80 8.65 -12.51
CA TRP A 144 -3.11 7.33 -11.94
C TRP A 144 -3.14 6.22 -13.01
N THR A 145 -2.23 6.28 -13.98
CA THR A 145 -2.17 5.28 -15.07
C THR A 145 -1.71 3.92 -14.55
N ALA A 146 -1.97 2.89 -15.36
CA ALA A 146 -1.46 1.55 -15.10
C ALA A 146 0.04 1.39 -15.43
N ASP A 147 0.70 2.41 -16.00
CA ASP A 147 2.11 2.33 -16.35
C ASP A 147 2.99 2.27 -15.10
N HIS A 148 3.93 1.33 -15.09
CA HIS A 148 4.87 1.13 -14.01
C HIS A 148 6.11 0.39 -14.51
N ASP A 149 7.24 0.60 -13.85
CA ASP A 149 8.50 -0.07 -14.15
C ASP A 149 8.91 -0.82 -12.88
N SER A 150 8.49 -2.09 -12.81
CA SER A 150 8.76 -2.94 -11.66
C SER A 150 10.22 -3.38 -11.62
N GLU A 151 10.85 -3.50 -12.79
CA GLU A 151 12.23 -3.97 -12.94
C GLU A 151 13.25 -3.00 -12.34
N ARG A 152 12.91 -1.72 -12.22
CA ARG A 152 13.73 -0.74 -11.48
C ARG A 152 13.92 -1.08 -10.00
N PHE A 153 13.03 -1.89 -9.42
CA PHE A 153 13.07 -2.22 -8.00
C PHE A 153 13.66 -3.61 -7.80
N HIS A 154 14.86 -3.66 -7.23
CA HIS A 154 15.48 -4.90 -6.79
C HIS A 154 16.33 -4.61 -5.55
N MET A 155 16.44 -5.58 -4.65
CA MET A 155 17.39 -5.47 -3.53
C MET A 155 18.82 -5.58 -4.05
N GLY A 156 19.61 -4.54 -3.82
CA GLY A 156 21.06 -4.56 -3.98
C GLY A 156 21.76 -4.97 -2.68
N PHE A 157 23.08 -5.21 -2.77
CA PHE A 157 23.90 -5.52 -1.60
C PHE A 157 23.79 -4.47 -0.48
N THR A 158 23.75 -3.19 -0.85
CA THR A 158 23.60 -2.07 0.09
C THR A 158 22.29 -2.10 0.86
N ASP A 159 21.21 -2.58 0.25
CA ASP A 159 19.89 -2.67 0.88
C ASP A 159 19.87 -3.80 1.91
N TYR A 160 20.47 -4.94 1.60
CA TYR A 160 20.67 -6.04 2.56
C TYR A 160 21.51 -5.62 3.75
N VAL A 161 22.62 -4.91 3.52
CA VAL A 161 23.45 -4.38 4.61
C VAL A 161 22.66 -3.38 5.46
N THR A 162 21.88 -2.51 4.83
CA THR A 162 21.03 -1.53 5.53
C THR A 162 19.97 -2.24 6.38
N ALA A 163 19.25 -3.22 5.82
CA ALA A 163 18.27 -4.01 6.54
C ALA A 163 18.89 -4.73 7.74
N GLY A 164 20.03 -5.40 7.56
CA GLY A 164 20.76 -6.07 8.62
C GLY A 164 21.22 -5.11 9.71
N ARG A 165 21.82 -3.98 9.33
CA ARG A 165 22.27 -2.95 10.28
C ARG A 165 21.10 -2.35 11.06
N ASN A 166 19.97 -2.14 10.41
CA ASN A 166 18.78 -1.58 11.04
C ASN A 166 18.17 -2.58 12.04
N GLY A 167 18.06 -3.86 11.65
CA GLY A 167 17.48 -4.91 12.49
C GLY A 167 18.38 -5.41 13.64
N LEU A 168 19.71 -5.52 13.45
CA LEU A 168 20.63 -6.10 14.43
C LEU A 168 21.17 -5.10 15.49
N LEU A 169 21.17 -3.80 15.19
CA LEU A 169 21.83 -2.79 16.05
C LEU A 169 20.87 -1.86 16.81
N SER A 170 19.56 -2.12 16.82
CA SER A 170 18.58 -1.13 17.31
C SER A 170 17.71 -1.64 18.46
N SER A 171 17.80 -1.02 19.65
CA SER A 171 16.59 -0.76 20.43
C SER A 171 15.65 0.02 19.51
N HIS A 172 14.49 -0.53 19.18
CA HIS A 172 13.61 0.15 18.22
C HIS A 172 13.15 1.47 18.84
N ASP A 173 13.27 2.56 18.10
CA ASP A 173 12.74 3.85 18.50
C ASP A 173 11.22 3.78 18.46
N ASP A 174 10.59 3.94 19.62
CA ASP A 174 9.16 4.17 19.70
C ASP A 174 8.87 5.57 19.15
N ILE A 175 8.10 5.64 18.06
CA ILE A 175 7.74 6.89 17.38
C ILE A 175 6.29 7.21 17.69
N GLU A 176 6.07 8.29 18.43
CA GLU A 176 4.71 8.73 18.77
C GLU A 176 4.09 9.49 17.59
N LEU A 177 2.87 9.11 17.22
CA LEU A 177 2.00 9.81 16.28
C LEU A 177 0.77 10.33 17.05
N PRO A 178 0.78 11.57 17.55
CA PRO A 178 -0.37 12.14 18.23
C PRO A 178 -1.56 12.24 17.27
N ILE A 179 -2.71 11.73 17.70
CA ILE A 179 -3.96 11.76 16.95
C ILE A 179 -5.06 12.46 17.75
N ALA A 180 -6.01 13.04 17.03
CA ALA A 180 -7.16 13.73 17.57
C ALA A 180 -8.38 13.55 16.64
N GLU A 181 -9.55 13.99 17.08
CA GLU A 181 -10.74 14.02 16.24
C GLU A 181 -10.49 14.76 14.91
N GLY A 182 -10.98 14.19 13.82
CA GLY A 182 -10.81 14.73 12.47
C GLY A 182 -9.38 14.62 11.90
N ILE A 183 -8.54 13.74 12.47
CA ILE A 183 -7.20 13.47 11.94
C ILE A 183 -7.27 13.01 10.48
N ASP A 184 -6.26 13.37 9.70
CA ASP A 184 -6.11 12.88 8.33
C ASP A 184 -5.69 11.41 8.35
N GLU A 185 -6.62 10.51 8.10
CA GLU A 185 -6.32 9.07 8.10
C GLU A 185 -5.31 8.65 7.04
N LEU A 186 -5.28 9.32 5.88
CA LEU A 186 -4.40 8.96 4.78
C LEU A 186 -2.97 9.37 5.09
N THR A 187 -2.79 10.60 5.58
CA THR A 187 -1.47 11.07 6.03
C THR A 187 -0.96 10.26 7.21
N LEU A 188 -1.82 9.96 8.19
CA LEU A 188 -1.47 9.08 9.31
C LEU A 188 -0.98 7.72 8.81
N ALA A 189 -1.71 7.09 7.90
CA ALA A 189 -1.35 5.78 7.35
C ALA A 189 -0.01 5.80 6.59
N ILE A 190 0.24 6.82 5.77
CA ILE A 190 1.52 6.97 5.04
C ILE A 190 2.68 7.11 6.01
N VAL A 191 2.57 8.03 6.98
CA VAL A 191 3.66 8.28 7.93
C VAL A 191 3.91 7.05 8.78
N ALA A 192 2.87 6.43 9.33
CA ALA A 192 2.99 5.21 10.11
C ALA A 192 3.62 4.06 9.31
N ASP A 193 3.18 3.80 8.08
CA ASP A 193 3.72 2.70 7.28
C ASP A 193 5.17 2.98 6.82
N ALA A 194 5.50 4.22 6.46
CA ALA A 194 6.89 4.59 6.12
C ALA A 194 7.85 4.40 7.30
N PHE A 195 7.47 4.87 8.50
CA PHE A 195 8.29 4.68 9.70
C PHE A 195 8.30 3.22 10.19
N GLY A 196 7.25 2.44 9.97
CA GLY A 196 7.22 1.01 10.31
C GLY A 196 8.21 0.18 9.48
N ARG A 197 8.61 0.67 8.30
CA ARG A 197 9.49 -0.04 7.35
C ARG A 197 10.98 0.26 7.50
N THR A 198 11.36 1.11 8.44
CA THR A 198 12.78 1.46 8.65
C THR A 198 13.59 0.32 9.26
N PHE A 199 12.91 -0.65 9.89
CA PHE A 199 13.49 -1.67 10.80
C PHE A 199 14.21 -1.07 12.02
N ARG A 200 14.05 0.24 12.26
CA ARG A 200 14.62 0.97 13.39
C ARG A 200 13.56 1.61 14.28
N SER A 201 12.37 1.84 13.75
CA SER A 201 11.29 2.53 14.44
C SER A 201 10.03 1.68 14.54
N ARG A 202 9.25 1.94 15.58
CA ARG A 202 7.90 1.41 15.81
C ARG A 202 6.95 2.58 16.01
N PRO A 203 6.26 3.02 14.95
CA PRO A 203 5.24 4.04 15.11
C PRO A 203 4.05 3.50 15.90
N TYR A 204 3.51 4.32 16.78
CA TYR A 204 2.27 4.06 17.50
C TYR A 204 1.48 5.35 17.64
N THR A 205 0.16 5.22 17.69
CA THR A 205 -0.77 6.34 17.86
C THR A 205 -0.99 6.67 19.34
N SER A 206 -1.10 7.96 19.66
CA SER A 206 -1.40 8.41 21.02
C SER A 206 -2.50 9.46 21.05
N ALA A 207 -3.24 9.49 22.15
CA ALA A 207 -4.22 10.54 22.48
C ALA A 207 -4.38 10.61 24.02
N PRO A 208 -5.12 11.61 24.56
CA PRO A 208 -5.38 11.67 26.01
C PRO A 208 -6.13 10.46 26.56
N THR A 209 -6.95 9.78 25.74
CA THR A 209 -7.64 8.53 26.09
C THR A 209 -7.47 7.51 24.97
N THR A 210 -7.80 6.23 25.22
CA THR A 210 -7.85 5.18 24.18
C THR A 210 -9.27 4.99 23.62
N ASP A 211 -10.14 5.98 23.85
CA ASP A 211 -11.48 5.98 23.28
C ASP A 211 -11.41 6.08 21.75
N PRO A 212 -12.38 5.49 21.02
CA PRO A 212 -12.43 5.63 19.58
C PRO A 212 -12.53 7.09 19.16
N LEU A 213 -11.76 7.45 18.14
CA LEU A 213 -11.79 8.76 17.49
C LEU A 213 -12.26 8.60 16.05
N HIS A 214 -12.99 9.58 15.55
CA HIS A 214 -13.36 9.65 14.14
C HIS A 214 -12.30 10.41 13.34
N THR A 215 -11.87 9.81 12.22
CA THR A 215 -10.96 10.48 11.29
C THR A 215 -11.75 11.40 10.35
N ARG A 216 -11.06 12.25 9.59
CA ARG A 216 -11.70 13.19 8.67
C ARG A 216 -12.60 12.50 7.64
N GLY A 217 -12.17 11.37 7.09
CA GLY A 217 -12.98 10.55 6.17
C GLY A 217 -13.97 9.62 6.86
N GLY A 218 -14.13 9.72 8.19
CA GLY A 218 -15.13 8.98 8.95
C GLY A 218 -14.70 7.57 9.37
N LEU A 219 -13.41 7.21 9.26
CA LEU A 219 -12.90 5.97 9.86
C LEU A 219 -12.91 6.09 11.39
N VAL A 220 -12.97 4.95 12.06
CA VAL A 220 -12.83 4.89 13.52
C VAL A 220 -11.44 4.36 13.84
N VAL A 221 -10.63 5.17 14.52
CA VAL A 221 -9.29 4.79 14.98
C VAL A 221 -9.29 4.72 16.50
N ARG A 222 -8.74 3.64 17.05
CA ARG A 222 -8.45 3.55 18.48
C ARG A 222 -6.97 3.84 18.71
N PRO A 223 -6.62 4.83 19.53
CA PRO A 223 -5.24 5.10 19.91
C PRO A 223 -4.58 3.88 20.55
N ASP A 224 -3.32 3.60 20.21
CA ASP A 224 -2.56 2.49 20.81
C ASP A 224 -2.26 2.75 22.29
N ARG A 225 -2.05 4.02 22.66
CA ARG A 225 -1.68 4.43 24.02
C ARG A 225 -2.42 5.71 24.44
N ALA A 226 -2.89 5.73 25.69
CA ALA A 226 -3.26 6.97 26.36
C ALA A 226 -1.99 7.63 26.92
N ILE A 227 -1.74 8.90 26.60
CA ILE A 227 -0.59 9.65 27.08
C ILE A 227 -1.06 10.95 27.74
N ASP A 228 -0.64 11.15 28.99
CA ASP A 228 -0.83 12.40 29.71
C ASP A 228 0.14 13.44 29.16
N ALA A 229 -0.37 14.56 28.67
CA ALA A 229 0.41 15.68 28.14
C ALA A 229 1.47 16.21 29.15
N GLN A 230 1.32 15.91 30.45
CA GLN A 230 2.26 16.31 31.49
C GLN A 230 3.40 15.30 31.75
N GLN A 231 3.31 14.07 31.24
CA GLN A 231 4.38 13.07 31.33
C GLN A 231 5.03 12.91 29.97
N ALA A 232 6.00 13.78 29.63
CA ALA A 232 6.79 13.66 28.40
C ALA A 232 7.67 12.39 28.47
N PRO A 233 7.39 11.35 27.67
CA PRO A 233 8.19 10.13 27.72
C PRO A 233 9.44 10.28 26.83
N PRO A 234 10.39 9.33 26.89
CA PRO A 234 11.63 9.39 26.11
C PRO A 234 11.46 9.01 24.62
N HIS A 235 10.28 9.20 24.03
CA HIS A 235 9.99 8.82 22.64
C HIS A 235 10.14 10.01 21.68
N LYS A 236 10.32 9.72 20.38
CA LYS A 236 10.34 10.76 19.35
C LYS A 236 8.92 10.99 18.85
N THR A 237 8.38 12.19 19.06
CA THR A 237 7.06 12.58 18.56
C THR A 237 7.17 13.14 17.15
N LEU A 238 6.32 12.68 16.23
CA LEU A 238 6.18 13.25 14.90
C LEU A 238 4.84 13.97 14.77
N SER A 239 4.90 15.22 14.32
CA SER A 239 3.69 15.94 13.90
C SER A 239 3.28 15.46 12.51
N LEU A 240 2.02 15.07 12.35
CA LEU A 240 1.50 14.75 11.02
C LEU A 240 1.41 16.03 10.17
N PRO A 241 1.96 16.02 8.95
CA PRO A 241 1.95 17.20 8.11
C PRO A 241 0.53 17.52 7.62
N ASN A 242 0.16 18.79 7.57
CA ASN A 242 -1.06 19.24 6.92
C ASN A 242 -0.76 19.61 5.46
N MET A 243 -0.59 18.60 4.62
CA MET A 243 -0.23 18.74 3.20
C MET A 243 -0.95 17.69 2.34
N PRO A 244 -1.00 17.86 1.00
CA PRO A 244 -1.56 16.84 0.12
C PRO A 244 -0.87 15.49 0.27
N LEU A 245 -1.63 14.40 0.12
CA LEU A 245 -1.16 13.03 0.31
C LEU A 245 0.13 12.71 -0.46
N ALA A 246 0.24 13.18 -1.71
CA ALA A 246 1.41 12.97 -2.56
C ALA A 246 2.71 13.53 -1.94
N GLN A 247 2.61 14.60 -1.14
CA GLN A 247 3.77 15.22 -0.48
C GLN A 247 4.09 14.58 0.88
N ALA A 248 3.09 13.96 1.53
CA ALA A 248 3.26 13.36 2.85
C ALA A 248 4.31 12.25 2.86
N LEU A 249 4.38 11.44 1.79
CA LEU A 249 5.40 10.38 1.67
C LEU A 249 6.81 10.96 1.49
N ASP A 250 6.95 11.99 0.66
CA ASP A 250 8.24 12.66 0.44
C ASP A 250 8.77 13.28 1.75
N ASP A 251 7.90 13.96 2.49
CA ASP A 251 8.22 14.53 3.79
C ASP A 251 8.56 13.42 4.81
N ALA A 252 7.76 12.36 4.88
CA ALA A 252 8.01 11.24 5.78
C ALA A 252 9.40 10.63 5.53
N LEU A 253 9.78 10.35 4.28
CA LEU A 253 11.12 9.82 4.05
C LEU A 253 12.24 10.86 4.12
N ALA A 254 11.96 12.16 3.96
CA ALA A 254 12.92 13.21 4.30
C ALA A 254 13.18 13.28 5.82
N GLN A 255 12.16 13.02 6.64
CA GLN A 255 12.32 12.85 8.09
C GLN A 255 13.12 11.60 8.44
N ILE A 256 12.84 10.46 7.78
CA ILE A 256 13.63 9.22 7.93
C ILE A 256 15.09 9.45 7.54
N ASP A 257 15.36 10.20 6.47
CA ASP A 257 16.72 10.55 6.04
C ASP A 257 17.46 11.33 7.13
N ARG A 258 16.78 12.27 7.81
CA ARG A 258 17.34 13.06 8.92
C ARG A 258 17.61 12.20 10.16
N LEU A 259 16.71 11.29 10.50
CA LEU A 259 16.78 10.50 11.75
C LEU A 259 17.69 9.27 11.62
N TYR A 260 17.68 8.61 10.46
CA TYR A 260 18.27 7.29 10.25
C TYR A 260 19.23 7.23 9.06
N GLY A 261 19.45 8.36 8.39
CA GLY A 261 20.33 8.48 7.23
C GLY A 261 19.68 8.06 5.92
N ARG A 262 20.21 8.58 4.82
CA ARG A 262 19.69 8.39 3.45
C ARG A 262 19.61 6.92 3.02
N ALA A 263 20.50 6.06 3.49
CA ALA A 263 20.45 4.63 3.21
C ALA A 263 19.13 4.00 3.72
N THR A 264 18.69 4.38 4.93
CA THR A 264 17.42 3.91 5.49
C THR A 264 16.23 4.45 4.70
N GLY A 265 16.23 5.73 4.30
CA GLY A 265 15.16 6.29 3.48
C GLY A 265 15.06 5.65 2.09
N ASN A 266 16.19 5.37 1.45
CA ASN A 266 16.23 4.63 0.19
C ASN A 266 15.69 3.20 0.36
N PHE A 267 16.05 2.52 1.45
CA PHE A 267 15.53 1.20 1.78
C PHE A 267 14.00 1.19 1.98
N VAL A 268 13.45 2.21 2.65
CA VAL A 268 11.98 2.35 2.77
C VAL A 268 11.33 2.65 1.42
N SER A 269 11.93 3.52 0.62
CA SER A 269 11.44 3.87 -0.73
C SER A 269 11.36 2.66 -1.65
N LEU A 270 12.37 1.79 -1.60
CA LEU A 270 12.43 0.54 -2.35
C LEU A 270 11.27 -0.40 -1.98
N GLN A 271 10.97 -0.52 -0.68
CA GLN A 271 9.83 -1.30 -0.19
C GLN A 271 8.47 -0.70 -0.55
N TRP A 272 8.40 0.60 -0.80
CA TRP A 272 7.19 1.29 -1.22
C TRP A 272 6.94 1.20 -2.74
N GLU A 273 7.91 0.71 -3.52
CA GLU A 273 7.95 0.90 -4.98
C GLU A 273 7.85 2.39 -5.36
N TYR A 274 8.53 3.23 -4.59
CA TYR A 274 8.53 4.67 -4.80
C TYR A 274 9.88 5.10 -5.37
N ALA A 275 9.84 5.73 -6.55
CA ALA A 275 11.01 6.27 -7.20
C ALA A 275 11.27 7.69 -6.67
N ARG A 276 12.27 7.82 -5.81
CA ARG A 276 12.81 9.11 -5.34
C ARG A 276 13.85 9.68 -6.30
#